data_AF-A0A514CKM5-F1
#
_entry.id   AF-A0A514CKM5-F1
#
_cell.length_a   1.000
_cell.length_b   1.000
_cell.length_c   1.000
_cell.angle_alpha   90.00
_cell.angle_beta   90.00
_cell.angle_gamma   90.00
#
_symmetry.space_group_name_H-M   'P 1'
#
loop_
_entity.id
_entity.type
_entity.pdbx_description
1 polymer ?
#
loop_
_entity_poly.entity_id
_entity_poly.type
_entity_poly.pdbx_seq_one_letter_code
_entity_poly.pdbx_strand_id
1 'polypeptide(L)' 'MHNILEIAILEMGRQKGEQPFSCIEVIQWLYPQDWKHFTKEILHSAQSLEKEGKIILSENDEIKVL' A
#
# COMPACT_ATOMS: atom_id res chain seq x y z
N MET A 1 2.48 0.46 -16.48
CA MET A 1 3.06 -0.83 -16.06
C MET A 1 2.96 -0.83 -14.55
N HIS A 2 1.98 -1.56 -13.99
CA HIS A 2 1.74 -1.53 -12.54
C HIS A 2 2.91 -2.16 -11.81
N ASN A 3 3.47 -1.42 -10.85
CA ASN A 3 4.53 -1.92 -9.99
C ASN A 3 3.95 -2.98 -9.04
N ILE A 4 4.73 -4.00 -8.68
CA ILE A 4 4.31 -5.07 -7.76
C ILE A 4 3.75 -4.51 -6.44
N LEU A 5 4.29 -3.39 -5.97
CA LEU A 5 3.84 -2.71 -4.76
C LEU A 5 2.43 -2.11 -4.90
N GLU A 6 2.08 -1.53 -6.05
CA GLU A 6 0.74 -1.01 -6.31
C GLU A 6 -0.29 -2.13 -6.33
N ILE A 7 0.06 -3.25 -6.98
CA ILE A 7 -0.79 -4.44 -7.02
C ILE A 7 -1.00 -4.99 -5.60
N ALA A 8 0.07 -5.05 -4.80
CA ALA A 8 0.00 -5.53 -3.42
C ALA A 8 -0.88 -4.65 -2.52
N ILE A 9 -0.83 -3.31 -2.69
CA ILE A 9 -1.71 -2.38 -1.97
C ILE A 9 -3.18 -2.68 -2.29
N LEU A 10 -3.52 -2.76 -3.57
CA LEU A 10 -4.91 -2.98 -4.01
C LEU A 10 -5.42 -4.37 -3.59
N GLU A 11 -4.58 -5.39 -3.70
CA GLU A 11 -4.93 -6.75 -3.29
C GLU A 11 -5.12 -6.86 -1.78
N MET A 12 -4.28 -6.20 -0.97
CA MET A 12 -4.48 -6.15 0.49
C MET A 12 -5.81 -5.45 0.84
N GLY A 13 -6.14 -4.34 0.18
CA GLY A 13 -7.43 -3.69 0.38
C GLY A 13 -8.61 -4.57 -0.03
N ARG A 14 -8.50 -5.33 -1.12
CA ARG A 14 -9.51 -6.32 -1.51
C ARG A 14 -9.72 -7.40 -0.43
N GLN A 15 -8.65 -7.85 0.22
CA GLN A 15 -8.72 -8.86 1.29
C GLN A 15 -9.29 -8.30 2.60
N LYS A 16 -8.95 -7.06 2.95
CA LYS A 16 -9.38 -6.40 4.18
C LYS A 16 -10.74 -5.73 4.10
N GLY A 17 -11.24 -5.46 2.90
CA GLY A 17 -12.50 -4.76 2.68
C GLY A 17 -12.43 -3.32 3.19
N GLU A 18 -13.31 -2.97 4.13
CA GLU A 18 -13.38 -1.61 4.67
C GLU A 18 -12.31 -1.30 5.73
N GLN A 19 -11.57 -2.31 6.20
CA GLN A 19 -10.57 -2.14 7.24
C GLN A 19 -9.33 -1.44 6.68
N PRO A 20 -8.86 -0.34 7.31
CA PRO A 20 -7.64 0.33 6.90
C PRO A 20 -6.41 -0.55 7.17
N PHE A 21 -5.32 -0.24 6.49
CA PHE A 21 -4.03 -0.93 6.61
C PHE A 21 -2.88 0.03 6.32
N SER A 22 -1.65 -0.34 6.66
CA SER A 22 -0.50 0.54 6.45
C SER A 22 0.38 0.08 5.29
N CYS A 23 1.16 1.01 4.74
CA CYS A 23 2.25 0.68 3.80
C CYS A 23 3.18 -0.41 4.37
N ILE A 24 3.52 -0.32 5.67
CA ILE A 24 4.40 -1.27 6.36
C ILE A 24 3.80 -2.68 6.35
N GLU A 25 2.50 -2.79 6.59
CA GLU A 25 1.80 -4.07 6.56
C GLU A 25 1.86 -4.72 5.17
N VAL A 26 1.68 -3.92 4.11
CA VAL A 26 1.79 -4.40 2.71
C VAL A 26 3.18 -4.97 2.43
N ILE A 27 4.25 -4.24 2.78
CA ILE A 27 5.62 -4.70 2.50
C ILE A 27 6.07 -5.83 3.44
N GLN A 28 5.54 -5.92 4.65
CA GLN A 28 5.78 -7.08 5.53
C GLN A 28 5.08 -8.33 5.01
N TRP A 29 3.92 -8.18 4.37
CA TRP A 29 3.22 -9.29 3.71
C TRP A 29 4.00 -9.81 2.51
N LEU A 30 4.58 -8.91 1.69
CA LEU A 30 5.31 -9.28 0.48
C LEU A 30 6.76 -9.73 0.75
N TYR A 31 7.45 -9.04 1.66
CA TYR A 31 8.88 -9.21 1.97
C TYR A 31 9.12 -9.32 3.48
N PRO A 32 8.67 -10.39 4.15
CA PRO A 32 8.65 -10.46 5.62
C PRO A 32 10.01 -10.26 6.30
N GLN A 33 11.12 -10.61 5.64
CA GLN A 33 12.47 -10.45 6.18
C GLN A 33 13.14 -9.13 5.75
N ASP A 34 12.84 -8.66 4.54
CA ASP A 34 13.58 -7.56 3.87
C ASP A 34 12.78 -6.26 3.77
N TRP A 35 11.55 -6.21 4.33
CA TRP A 35 10.60 -5.11 4.17
C TRP A 35 11.21 -3.71 4.39
N LYS A 36 12.16 -3.57 5.31
CA LYS A 36 12.80 -2.27 5.63
C LYS A 36 13.41 -1.59 4.41
N HIS A 37 13.89 -2.38 3.44
CA HIS A 37 14.47 -1.88 2.20
C HIS A 37 13.44 -1.18 1.30
N PHE A 38 12.14 -1.47 1.47
CA PHE A 38 11.07 -1.06 0.56
C PHE A 38 10.19 0.08 1.06
N THR A 39 10.49 0.64 2.24
CA THR A 39 9.67 1.67 2.90
C THR A 39 9.42 2.91 2.04
N LYS A 40 10.44 3.35 1.28
CA LYS A 40 10.31 4.51 0.39
C LYS A 40 9.51 4.18 -0.88
N GLU A 41 9.75 3.01 -1.47
CA GLU A 41 9.06 2.64 -2.72
C GLU A 41 7.57 2.35 -2.48
N ILE A 42 7.20 1.78 -1.34
CA ILE A 42 5.79 1.55 -1.03
C ILE A 42 5.04 2.87 -0.81
N LEU A 43 5.66 3.83 -0.11
CA LEU A 43 5.05 5.14 0.12
C LEU A 43 4.83 5.88 -1.21
N HIS A 44 5.84 5.86 -2.10
CA HIS A 44 5.70 6.42 -3.44
C HIS A 44 4.58 5.73 -4.24
N SER A 45 4.46 4.41 -4.13
CA SER A 45 3.40 3.64 -4.80
C SER A 45 2.01 4.00 -4.26
N ALA A 46 1.86 4.15 -2.94
CA ALA A 46 0.63 4.59 -2.31
C ALA A 46 0.24 6.02 -2.76
N GLN A 47 1.18 6.97 -2.75
CA GLN A 47 0.94 8.34 -3.24
C GLN A 47 0.53 8.37 -4.72
N SER A 48 1.11 7.49 -5.55
CA SER A 48 0.72 7.34 -6.95
C SER A 48 -0.74 6.87 -7.07
N LEU A 49 -1.12 5.84 -6.32
CA LEU A 49 -2.49 5.32 -6.29
C LEU A 49 -3.51 6.33 -5.73
N GLU A 50 -3.12 7.14 -4.74
CA GLU A 50 -3.95 8.21 -4.20
C GLU A 50 -4.17 9.29 -5.27
N LYS A 51 -3.13 9.71 -5.98
CA LYS A 51 -3.22 10.67 -7.08
C LYS A 51 -4.10 10.17 -8.22
N GLU A 52 -4.14 8.86 -8.44
CA GLU A 52 -5.03 8.19 -9.40
C GLU A 52 -6.47 8.04 -8.88
N GLY A 53 -6.76 8.39 -7.62
CA GLY A 53 -8.08 8.27 -7.01
C GLY A 53 -8.50 6.83 -6.70
N LYS A 54 -7.54 5.92 -6.54
CA LYS A 54 -7.81 4.48 -6.25
C LYS A 54 -7.82 4.16 -4.76
N ILE A 55 -7.11 4.97 -3.97
CA ILE A 55 -7.05 4.85 -2.52
C ILE A 55 -7.16 6.24 -1.89
N ILE A 56 -7.43 6.26 -0.59
CA ILE A 56 -7.19 7.40 0.31
C ILE A 56 -5.95 7.06 1.14
N LEU A 57 -4.99 7.97 1.22
CA LEU A 57 -3.83 7.88 2.12
C LEU A 57 -3.97 8.93 3.23
N SER A 58 -3.98 8.50 4.49
CA SER A 58 -4.08 9.42 5.62
C SER A 58 -2.70 10.02 5.98
N GLU A 59 -2.70 11.09 6.78
CA GLU A 59 -1.48 11.70 7.32
C GLU A 59 -0.64 10.76 8.20
N ASN A 60 -1.24 9.64 8.66
CA ASN A 60 -0.59 8.62 9.48
C ASN A 60 -0.17 7.37 8.66
N ASP A 61 -0.07 7.49 7.33
CA ASP A 61 0.24 6.39 6.40
C ASP A 61 -0.77 5.22 6.40
N GLU A 62 -2.02 5.48 6.82
CA GLU A 62 -3.12 4.51 6.68
C GLU A 62 -3.75 4.60 5.28
N ILE A 63 -3.99 3.44 4.70
CA ILE A 63 -4.56 3.25 3.37
C ILE A 63 -5.99 2.72 3.50
N LYS A 64 -6.89 3.30 2.71
CA LYS A 64 -8.22 2.75 2.44
C LYS A 64 -8.48 2.73 0.93
N VAL A 65 -8.91 1.59 0.39
CA VAL A 65 -9.22 1.47 -1.05
C VAL A 65 -10.62 2.04 -1.33
N LEU A 66 -10.77 2.70 -2.49
CA LEU A 66 -12.01 3.33 -2.97
C LEU A 66 -12.83 2.43 -3.91
#